data_AF-A0AAE1JYV3-F1
#
_entry.id   AF-A0AAE1JYV3-F1
#
_cell.length_a   1.000
_cell.length_b   1.000
_cell.length_c   1.000
_cell.angle_alpha   90.00
_cell.angle_beta   90.00
_cell.angle_gamma   90.00
#
_symmetry.space_group_name_H-M   'P 1'
#
loop_
_entity.id
_entity.type
_entity.pdbx_description
1 polymer ?
#
loop_
_entity_poly.entity_id
_entity_poly.type
_entity_poly.pdbx_seq_one_letter_code
_entity_poly.pdbx_strand_id
1 'polypeptide(L)'
;MELESTGPKSLAIAIFLLSFIIFCSNHNYVSSSPSQNPSRALPKQSLPTKSGYLSVNHTSKSAIFYAFYEAQNLTSPLSQTPLLIWLQGGPGCSSMFGNFFELSPWRVTKNFKNSQKCHLTDRGRMSEIR
;
A
#
# COMPACT_ATOMS: atom_id res chain seq x y z
N MET A 1 -28.82 34.57 25.50
CA MET A 1 -27.83 33.89 24.63
C MET A 1 -28.66 32.99 23.74
N GLU A 2 -29.29 33.61 22.73
CA GLU A 2 -30.24 32.97 21.82
C GLU A 2 -29.54 31.87 21.01
N LEU A 3 -30.05 30.65 21.10
CA LEU A 3 -29.79 29.60 20.11
C LEU A 3 -30.56 30.00 18.84
N GLU A 4 -29.88 30.71 17.93
CA GLU A 4 -30.39 31.08 16.61
C GLU A 4 -30.93 29.83 15.90
N SER A 5 -32.21 29.90 15.52
CA SER A 5 -32.98 28.80 14.97
C SER A 5 -32.57 28.54 13.52
N THR A 6 -31.47 27.82 13.31
CA THR A 6 -31.06 27.38 11.98
C THR A 6 -32.03 26.32 11.44
N GLY A 7 -32.70 26.63 10.33
CA GLY A 7 -33.71 25.78 9.70
C GLY A 7 -33.21 24.41 9.20
N PRO A 8 -34.13 23.51 8.79
CA PRO A 8 -33.85 22.09 8.55
C PRO A 8 -32.78 21.82 7.47
N LYS A 9 -32.62 22.75 6.51
CA LYS A 9 -31.59 22.66 5.45
C LYS A 9 -30.18 22.95 5.98
N SER A 10 -30.07 23.86 6.95
CA SER A 10 -28.80 24.23 7.59
C SER A 10 -28.29 23.12 8.51
N LEU A 11 -29.21 22.43 9.19
CA LEU A 11 -28.89 21.28 10.04
C LEU A 11 -28.37 20.09 9.20
N ALA A 12 -28.98 19.82 8.04
CA ALA A 12 -28.55 18.73 7.16
C ALA A 12 -27.12 18.96 6.63
N ILE A 13 -26.78 20.20 6.26
CA ILE A 13 -25.42 20.57 5.83
C ILE A 13 -24.43 20.41 6.98
N ALA A 14 -24.79 20.86 8.19
CA ALA A 14 -23.94 20.72 9.36
C ALA A 14 -23.65 19.24 9.69
N ILE A 15 -24.66 18.36 9.62
CA ILE A 15 -24.50 16.92 9.84
C ILE A 15 -23.59 16.29 8.77
N PHE A 16 -23.74 16.67 7.50
CA PHE A 16 -22.89 16.18 6.42
C PHE A 16 -21.43 16.63 6.57
N LEU A 17 -21.20 17.87 6.99
CA LEU A 17 -19.85 18.37 7.27
C LEU A 17 -19.24 17.68 8.50
N LEU A 18 -20.02 17.43 9.55
CA LEU A 18 -19.55 16.71 10.73
C LEU A 18 -19.17 15.26 10.39
N SER A 19 -19.99 14.57 9.60
CA SER A 19 -19.71 13.19 9.19
C SER A 19 -18.48 13.10 8.29
N PHE A 20 -18.29 14.06 7.39
CA PHE A 20 -17.08 14.16 6.55
C PHE A 20 -15.82 14.42 7.39
N ILE A 21 -15.88 15.32 8.37
CA ILE A 21 -14.75 15.61 9.28
C ILE A 21 -14.40 14.37 10.14
N ILE A 22 -15.39 13.65 10.65
CA ILE A 22 -15.16 12.40 11.39
C ILE A 22 -14.53 11.34 10.48
N PHE A 23 -15.00 11.20 9.24
CA PHE A 23 -14.44 10.27 8.26
C PHE A 23 -12.97 10.63 7.90
N CYS A 24 -12.65 11.91 7.70
CA CYS A 24 -11.29 12.39 7.47
C CYS A 24 -10.37 12.19 8.67
N SER A 25 -10.88 12.36 9.89
CA SER A 25 -10.09 12.21 11.12
C SER A 25 -9.77 10.73 11.42
N ASN A 26 -10.61 9.80 10.97
CA ASN A 26 -10.37 8.36 11.08
C ASN A 26 -9.47 7.80 9.98
N HIS A 27 -9.22 8.55 8.91
CA HIS A 27 -8.20 8.21 7.93
C HIS A 27 -6.83 8.62 8.51
N ASN A 28 -6.25 7.73 9.32
CA ASN A 28 -4.93 7.90 9.93
C ASN A 28 -3.97 8.65 8.99
N TYR A 29 -3.61 9.89 9.34
CA TYR A 29 -2.44 10.55 8.76
C TYR A 29 -1.22 9.75 9.22
N VAL A 30 -0.86 8.73 8.44
CA VAL A 30 0.45 8.08 8.57
C VAL A 30 1.48 9.11 8.13
N SER A 31 1.91 9.94 9.08
CA SER A 31 3.11 10.75 8.95
C SER A 31 4.29 9.81 9.19
N SER A 32 4.79 9.20 8.11
CA SER A 32 6.01 8.40 8.18
C SER A 32 7.20 9.33 8.42
N SER A 33 7.61 9.49 9.69
CA SER A 33 8.94 10.01 9.99
C SER A 33 9.99 8.97 9.60
N PRO A 34 11.03 9.32 8.83
CA PRO A 34 12.10 8.39 8.51
C PRO A 34 13.05 8.30 9.71
N SER A 35 12.63 7.66 10.80
CA SER A 35 13.55 7.21 11.84
C SER A 35 14.22 5.92 11.37
N GLN A 36 15.25 6.08 10.54
CA GLN A 36 16.11 4.97 10.12
C GLN A 36 17.08 4.63 11.25
N ASN A 37 16.61 3.85 12.22
CA ASN A 37 17.51 3.01 13.00
C ASN A 37 18.01 1.88 12.07
N PRO A 38 19.33 1.72 11.85
CA PRO A 38 19.89 0.79 10.87
C PRO A 38 19.60 -0.70 11.15
N SER A 39 18.99 -1.03 12.31
CA SER A 39 18.58 -2.39 12.68
C SER A 39 17.28 -2.87 12.00
N ARG A 40 16.64 -2.03 11.17
CA ARG A 40 15.32 -2.30 10.57
C ARG A 40 15.36 -2.40 9.04
N ALA A 41 16.50 -2.75 8.45
CA ALA A 41 16.59 -3.00 7.02
C ALA A 41 16.04 -4.40 6.67
N LEU A 42 15.18 -4.46 5.66
CA LEU A 42 14.73 -5.74 5.08
C LEU A 42 15.91 -6.44 4.38
N PRO A 43 15.90 -7.79 4.26
CA PRO A 43 16.86 -8.50 3.43
C PRO A 43 16.91 -7.90 2.02
N LYS A 44 18.11 -7.68 1.47
CA LYS A 44 18.27 -7.01 0.17
C LYS A 44 17.50 -7.71 -0.96
N GLN A 45 17.40 -9.04 -0.89
CA GLN A 45 16.69 -9.90 -1.84
C GLN A 45 15.16 -9.78 -1.75
N SER A 46 14.65 -9.23 -0.65
CA SER A 46 13.22 -9.00 -0.43
C SER A 46 12.71 -7.66 -0.94
N LEU A 47 13.63 -6.79 -1.37
CA LEU A 47 13.30 -5.51 -1.96
C LEU A 47 12.89 -5.70 -3.42
N PRO A 48 11.96 -4.87 -3.93
CA PRO A 48 11.67 -4.84 -5.36
C PRO A 48 12.93 -4.48 -6.16
N THR A 49 13.09 -5.09 -7.32
CA THR A 49 14.20 -4.78 -8.24
C THR A 49 14.19 -3.31 -8.62
N LYS A 50 13.00 -2.75 -8.85
CA LYS A 50 12.80 -1.32 -9.07
C LYS A 50 11.51 -0.85 -8.43
N SER A 51 11.51 0.34 -7.85
CA SER A 51 10.31 0.99 -7.35
C SER A 51 10.37 2.49 -7.56
N GLY A 52 9.23 3.15 -7.55
CA GLY A 52 9.15 4.59 -7.72
C GLY A 52 7.75 5.07 -8.03
N TYR A 53 7.68 6.29 -8.56
CA TYR A 53 6.43 6.95 -8.91
C TYR A 53 6.38 7.21 -10.42
N LEU A 54 5.27 6.84 -11.04
CA LEU A 54 4.95 7.18 -12.43
C LEU A 54 4.00 8.37 -12.41
N SER A 55 4.40 9.48 -13.05
CA SER A 55 3.52 10.64 -13.17
C SER A 55 2.36 10.32 -14.10
N VAL A 56 1.13 10.54 -13.64
CA VAL A 56 -0.10 10.31 -14.42
C VAL A 56 -0.61 11.62 -15.00
N ASN A 57 -0.48 12.71 -14.23
CA ASN A 57 -0.90 14.03 -14.66
C ASN A 57 0.06 15.09 -14.09
N HIS A 58 0.72 15.82 -14.98
CA HIS A 58 1.69 16.84 -14.62
C HIS A 58 1.03 18.11 -14.04
N THR A 59 -0.17 18.45 -14.50
CA THR A 59 -0.93 19.62 -14.04
C THR A 59 -1.42 19.44 -12.61
N SER A 60 -1.99 18.27 -12.29
CA SER A 60 -2.43 17.95 -10.92
C SER A 60 -1.32 17.35 -10.04
N LYS A 61 -0.10 17.19 -10.59
CA LYS A 61 1.05 16.52 -9.94
C LYS A 61 0.70 15.13 -9.38
N SER A 62 -0.23 14.43 -10.01
CA SER A 62 -0.67 13.11 -9.57
C SER A 62 0.26 12.02 -10.07
N ALA A 63 0.63 11.07 -9.20
CA ALA A 63 1.52 9.96 -9.53
C ALA A 63 1.07 8.65 -8.90
N ILE A 64 1.36 7.54 -9.58
CA ILE A 64 1.10 6.18 -9.11
C ILE A 64 2.42 5.55 -8.67
N PHE A 65 2.43 5.02 -7.45
CA PHE A 65 3.56 4.23 -6.96
C PHE A 65 3.57 2.83 -7.61
N TYR A 66 4.75 2.31 -7.95
CA TYR A 66 4.95 0.93 -8.40
C TYR A 66 6.10 0.24 -7.66
N ALA A 67 5.96 -1.07 -7.50
CA ALA A 67 7.03 -1.99 -7.08
C ALA A 67 7.15 -3.11 -8.12
N PHE A 68 8.30 -3.20 -8.78
CA PHE A 68 8.58 -4.14 -9.87
C PHE A 68 9.59 -5.20 -9.40
N TYR A 69 9.29 -6.44 -9.71
CA TYR A 69 10.12 -7.61 -9.42
C TYR A 69 10.44 -8.31 -10.74
N GLU A 70 11.73 -8.51 -11.01
CA GLU A 70 12.14 -9.31 -12.16
C GLU A 70 11.81 -10.80 -11.95
N ALA A 71 11.53 -11.50 -13.04
CA ALA A 71 11.29 -12.93 -13.01
C ALA A 71 12.54 -13.67 -12.50
N GLN A 72 12.34 -14.55 -11.53
CA GLN A 72 13.38 -15.40 -10.96
C GLN A 72 13.28 -16.79 -11.56
N ASN A 73 14.41 -17.48 -11.74
CA ASN A 73 14.47 -18.87 -12.23
C ASN A 73 13.75 -19.06 -13.58
N LEU A 74 14.23 -18.36 -14.61
CA LEU A 74 13.66 -18.35 -15.95
C LEU A 74 13.62 -19.76 -16.58
N THR A 75 12.44 -20.18 -17.04
CA THR A 75 12.26 -21.41 -17.86
C THR A 75 12.34 -21.11 -19.36
N SER A 76 12.20 -19.84 -19.75
CA SER A 76 12.31 -19.34 -21.12
C SER A 76 13.22 -18.09 -21.17
N PRO A 77 13.75 -17.71 -22.34
CA PRO A 77 14.52 -16.47 -22.48
C PRO A 77 13.80 -15.25 -21.91
N LEU A 78 14.55 -14.31 -21.35
CA LEU A 78 14.00 -13.08 -20.75
C LEU A 78 13.11 -12.30 -21.73
N SER A 79 13.46 -12.30 -23.03
CA SER A 79 12.69 -11.65 -24.09
C SER A 79 11.29 -12.25 -24.32
N GLN A 80 11.07 -13.49 -23.87
CA GLN A 80 9.80 -14.20 -23.99
C GLN A 80 9.03 -14.24 -22.65
N THR A 81 9.58 -13.64 -21.59
CA THR A 81 8.93 -13.60 -20.28
C THR A 81 7.86 -12.49 -20.28
N PRO A 82 6.58 -12.81 -19.99
CA PRO A 82 5.51 -11.82 -20.00
C PRO A 82 5.60 -10.87 -18.80
N LEU A 83 5.13 -9.63 -18.99
CA LEU A 83 4.95 -8.66 -17.89
C LEU A 83 3.57 -8.85 -17.26
N LEU A 84 3.54 -9.13 -15.95
CA LEU A 84 2.30 -9.20 -15.16
C LEU A 84 2.11 -7.91 -14.36
N ILE A 85 0.92 -7.32 -14.48
CA ILE A 85 0.49 -6.20 -13.65
C ILE A 85 -0.56 -6.71 -12.66
N TRP A 86 -0.30 -6.53 -11.37
CA TRP A 86 -1.25 -6.89 -10.31
C TRP A 86 -1.87 -5.66 -9.68
N LEU A 87 -3.19 -5.58 -9.70
CA LEU A 87 -3.96 -4.48 -9.14
C LEU A 87 -4.99 -5.04 -8.17
N GLN A 88 -4.96 -4.56 -6.94
CA GLN A 88 -5.97 -4.92 -5.97
C GLN A 88 -7.28 -4.17 -6.25
N GLY A 89 -8.39 -4.87 -6.08
CA GLY A 89 -9.73 -4.30 -6.21
C GLY A 89 -10.16 -3.49 -4.99
N GLY A 90 -11.43 -3.08 -5.01
CA GLY A 90 -12.02 -2.18 -4.01
C GLY A 90 -11.55 -0.73 -4.19
N PRO A 91 -12.42 0.26 -3.93
CA PRO A 91 -11.98 1.65 -4.01
C PRO A 91 -11.04 1.98 -2.85
N GLY A 92 -9.84 2.49 -3.16
CA GLY A 92 -8.89 3.02 -2.17
C GLY A 92 -7.94 2.00 -1.51
N CYS A 93 -8.08 0.70 -1.78
CA CYS A 93 -7.15 -0.30 -1.27
C CYS A 93 -5.83 -0.28 -2.05
N SER A 94 -4.70 -0.31 -1.33
CA SER A 94 -3.38 -0.35 -1.96
C SER A 94 -3.06 -1.75 -2.50
N SER A 95 -2.54 -1.81 -3.72
CA SER A 95 -2.02 -3.07 -4.31
C SER A 95 -0.81 -3.63 -3.56
N MET A 96 -0.22 -2.84 -2.67
CA MET A 96 0.82 -3.31 -1.75
C MET A 96 0.31 -4.39 -0.78
N PHE A 97 -1.00 -4.47 -0.54
CA PHE A 97 -1.61 -5.57 0.18
C PHE A 97 -1.40 -6.91 -0.56
N GLY A 98 -1.78 -6.95 -1.84
CA GLY A 98 -1.57 -8.12 -2.69
C GLY A 98 -0.08 -8.48 -2.81
N ASN A 99 0.79 -7.47 -2.84
CA ASN A 99 2.23 -7.68 -2.74
C ASN A 99 2.58 -8.49 -1.48
N PHE A 100 2.35 -7.98 -0.27
CA PHE A 100 2.84 -8.66 0.94
C PHE A 100 2.08 -9.92 1.35
N PHE A 101 0.83 -10.10 0.89
CA PHE A 101 -0.05 -11.16 1.41
C PHE A 101 -0.52 -12.17 0.35
N GLU A 102 -0.51 -11.83 -0.93
CA GLU A 102 -1.06 -12.70 -1.98
C GLU A 102 0.05 -13.28 -2.86
N LEU A 103 0.83 -12.42 -3.52
CA LEU A 103 1.67 -12.82 -4.65
C LEU A 103 3.17 -12.51 -4.52
N SER A 104 3.63 -11.73 -3.53
CA SER A 104 5.08 -11.47 -3.45
C SER A 104 5.88 -12.75 -3.20
N PRO A 105 7.10 -12.83 -3.75
CA PRO A 105 8.09 -13.84 -3.36
C PRO A 105 8.38 -13.82 -1.85
N TRP A 106 8.06 -12.73 -1.14
CA TRP A 106 8.31 -12.57 0.29
C TRP A 106 7.02 -12.25 1.03
N ARG A 107 6.76 -12.99 2.12
CA ARG A 107 5.59 -12.77 2.96
C ARG A 107 5.99 -12.12 4.29
N VAL A 108 5.23 -11.13 4.71
CA VAL A 108 5.34 -10.57 6.07
C VAL A 108 4.70 -11.55 7.05
N THR A 109 5.51 -12.04 7.99
CA THR A 109 5.07 -12.93 9.06
C THR A 109 5.30 -12.28 10.43
N LYS A 110 4.38 -12.54 11.36
CA LYS A 110 4.51 -12.08 12.75
C LYS A 110 5.39 -13.07 13.49
N ASN A 111 6.57 -12.63 13.92
CA ASN A 111 7.39 -13.42 14.83
C ASN A 111 7.03 -13.06 16.27
N PHE A 112 6.30 -13.93 16.96
CA PHE A 112 5.84 -13.71 18.33
C PHE A 112 6.97 -13.68 19.37
N LYS A 113 8.19 -14.12 19.02
CA LYS A 113 9.31 -14.15 19.95
C LYS A 113 9.97 -12.79 20.16
N ASN A 114 9.88 -11.88 19.18
CA ASN A 114 10.44 -10.53 19.25
C ASN A 114 9.48 -9.55 18.56
N SER A 115 8.54 -8.99 19.33
CA SER A 115 7.45 -8.08 18.89
C SER A 115 7.90 -6.78 18.17
N GLN A 116 9.20 -6.63 17.92
CA GLN A 116 9.83 -5.45 17.33
C GLN A 116 10.33 -5.69 15.89
N LYS A 117 10.27 -6.92 15.36
CA LYS A 117 10.84 -7.26 14.04
C LYS A 117 9.79 -7.86 13.10
N CYS A 118 9.44 -7.12 12.05
CA CYS A 118 8.76 -7.70 10.90
C CYS A 118 9.68 -8.75 10.28
N HIS A 119 9.25 -10.00 10.31
CA HIS A 119 10.00 -11.11 9.73
C HIS A 119 9.48 -11.33 8.30
N LEU A 120 10.40 -11.43 7.34
CA LEU A 120 10.06 -11.81 5.98
C LEU A 120 10.44 -13.27 5.78
N THR A 121 9.48 -14.04 5.29
CA THR A 121 9.68 -15.43 4.92
C THR A 121 9.71 -15.52 3.40
N ASP A 122 10.80 -16.06 2.85
CA ASP A 122 10.89 -16.40 1.42
C ASP A 122 9.84 -17.45 1.12
N ARG A 123 8.97 -17.15 0.15
CA ARG A 123 7.89 -18.05 -0.19
C ARG A 123 8.27 -19.06 -1.26
N GLY A 124 9.41 -18.91 -1.96
CA GLY A 124 9.91 -19.85 -2.96
C GLY A 124 8.87 -20.33 -3.98
N ARG A 125 9.02 -19.95 -5.25
CA ARG A 125 8.18 -20.38 -6.41
C ARG A 125 6.81 -19.66 -6.51
N MET A 126 6.68 -18.86 -7.56
CA MET A 126 5.43 -18.21 -8.01
C MET A 126 4.55 -19.16 -8.87
N SER A 127 4.90 -20.45 -8.97
CA SER A 127 4.28 -21.38 -9.93
C SER A 127 3.05 -22.12 -9.40
N GLU A 128 2.52 -21.76 -8.23
CA GLU A 128 1.38 -22.46 -7.63
C GLU A 128 0.34 -21.45 -7.14
N ILE A 129 -0.19 -20.67 -8.08
CA ILE A 129 -1.52 -20.07 -7.92
C ILE A 129 -2.49 -21.18 -8.34
N ARG A 130 -3.08 -21.87 -7.36
CA ARG A 130 -4.20 -22.80 -7.60
C ARG A 130 -5.48 -22.01 -7.81
#